data_AF-A0AA47EKR7-F1
#
_entry.id   AF-A0AA47EKR7-F1
#
_cell.length_a   1.000
_cell.length_b   1.000
_cell.length_c   1.000
_cell.angle_alpha   90.00
_cell.angle_beta   90.00
_cell.angle_gamma   90.00
#
_symmetry.space_group_name_H-M   'P 1'
#
loop_
_entity.id
_entity.type
_entity.pdbx_description
1 polymer ?
#
loop_
_entity_poly.entity_id
_entity_poly.type
_entity_poly.pdbx_seq_one_letter_code
_entity_poly.pdbx_strand_id
1 'polypeptide(L)'
;MGKQNPVRLGEILVENGWISECDLKKALDYQKMYGGLLGNILIDFGWAEESKVLEAIKLIHSKGKLGELLIALGILTVEQLDDALEFQQKSGGALGH
;
A
#
# COMPACT_ATOMS: atom_id res chain seq x y z
N MET A 1 4.77 15.85 -12.60
CA MET A 1 5.62 14.84 -11.93
C MET A 1 4.98 14.42 -10.60
N GLY A 2 3.97 13.56 -10.64
CA GLY A 2 3.52 12.83 -9.46
C GLY A 2 4.09 11.42 -9.55
N LYS A 3 5.03 11.06 -8.69
CA LYS A 3 5.55 9.69 -8.65
C LYS A 3 4.37 8.77 -8.31
N GLN A 4 4.04 7.87 -9.23
CA GLN A 4 3.18 6.71 -8.99
C GLN A 4 3.50 6.16 -7.61
N ASN A 5 2.52 6.14 -6.73
CA ASN A 5 2.73 5.57 -5.44
C ASN A 5 2.30 4.10 -5.49
N PRO A 6 3.23 3.13 -5.60
CA PRO A 6 2.86 1.72 -5.57
C PRO A 6 2.04 1.44 -4.32
N VAL A 7 1.08 0.52 -4.42
CA VAL A 7 0.23 0.10 -3.29
C VAL A 7 1.13 -0.14 -2.07
N ARG A 8 1.00 0.72 -1.06
CA ARG A 8 1.92 0.74 0.07
C ARG A 8 1.44 -0.26 1.11
N LEU A 9 2.40 -0.96 1.69
CA LEU A 9 2.19 -1.90 2.78
C LEU A 9 1.33 -1.30 3.91
N GLY A 10 1.63 -0.06 4.29
CA GLY A 10 0.91 0.65 5.36
C GLY A 10 -0.58 0.85 5.07
N GLU A 11 -0.93 1.23 3.85
CA GLU A 11 -2.33 1.50 3.47
C GLU A 11 -3.15 0.21 3.52
N ILE A 12 -2.62 -0.91 3.00
CA ILE A 12 -3.31 -2.20 3.07
C ILE A 12 -3.55 -2.62 4.52
N LEU A 13 -2.55 -2.45 5.39
CA LEU A 13 -2.67 -2.82 6.79
C LEU A 13 -3.76 -1.98 7.49
N VAL A 14 -3.89 -0.69 7.15
CA VAL A 14 -4.96 0.20 7.68
C VAL A 14 -6.32 -0.15 7.09
N GLU A 15 -6.43 -0.30 5.76
CA GLU A 15 -7.68 -0.62 5.07
C GLU A 15 -8.29 -1.94 5.54
N ASN A 16 -7.47 -2.92 5.91
CA ASN A 16 -7.92 -4.20 6.47
C ASN A 16 -8.15 -4.16 7.99
N GLY A 17 -7.93 -3.01 8.64
CA GLY A 17 -8.08 -2.84 10.09
C GLY A 17 -7.05 -3.61 10.92
N TRP A 18 -5.92 -3.99 10.34
CA TRP A 18 -4.84 -4.71 11.03
C TRP A 18 -3.95 -3.77 11.85
N ILE A 19 -3.88 -2.50 11.45
CA ILE A 19 -3.23 -1.43 12.22
C ILE A 19 -4.13 -0.18 12.17
N SER A 20 -3.96 0.73 13.13
CA SER A 20 -4.62 2.05 13.07
C SER A 20 -3.81 3.04 12.22
N GLU A 21 -4.47 4.05 11.67
CA GLU A 21 -3.79 5.20 11.02
C GLU A 21 -2.77 5.88 11.94
N CYS A 22 -3.08 5.95 13.24
CA CYS A 22 -2.18 6.48 14.27
C CYS A 22 -0.89 5.66 14.38
N ASP A 23 -1.00 4.33 14.34
CA ASP A 23 0.14 3.41 14.46
C ASP A 23 0.99 3.44 13.19
N LEU A 24 0.34 3.49 12.02
CA LEU A 24 1.02 3.71 10.75
C LEU A 24 1.82 5.03 10.76
N LYS A 25 1.22 6.12 11.24
CA LYS A 25 1.87 7.43 11.30
C LYS A 25 3.11 7.41 12.21
N LYS A 26 3.02 6.78 13.38
CA LYS A 26 4.15 6.62 14.29
C LYS A 26 5.27 5.77 13.67
N ALA A 27 4.91 4.67 13.01
CA ALA A 27 5.87 3.81 12.34
C ALA A 27 6.58 4.53 11.19
N LEU A 28 5.87 5.37 10.43
CA LEU A 28 6.45 6.20 9.37
C LEU A 28 7.39 7.29 9.93
N ASP A 29 7.01 7.93 11.04
CA ASP A 29 7.87 8.93 11.69
C ASP A 29 9.16 8.29 12.22
N TYR A 30 9.03 7.12 12.85
CA TYR A 30 10.16 6.31 13.29
C TYR A 30 11.05 5.90 12.11
N GLN A 31 10.47 5.37 11.02
CA GLN A 31 11.21 5.01 9.81
C GLN A 31 11.95 6.21 9.21
N LYS A 32 11.34 7.40 9.24
CA LYS A 32 11.96 8.63 8.72
C LYS A 32 13.16 9.07 9.56
N MET A 33 13.08 8.90 10.89
CA MET A 33 14.13 9.31 11.81
C MET A 33 15.29 8.31 11.90
N TYR A 34 14.97 7.01 11.87
CA TYR A 34 15.94 5.94 12.16
C TYR A 34 16.19 5.00 10.97
N GLY A 35 15.41 5.10 9.90
CA GLY A 35 15.44 4.17 8.77
C GLY A 35 14.74 2.84 9.09
N GLY A 36 14.98 1.84 8.23
CA GLY A 36 14.47 0.47 8.42
C GLY A 36 13.22 0.12 7.61
N LEU A 37 12.79 -1.13 7.72
CA LEU A 37 11.62 -1.67 7.01
C LEU A 37 10.34 -1.39 7.80
N LEU A 38 9.35 -0.76 7.16
CA LEU A 38 8.09 -0.37 7.82
C LEU A 38 7.38 -1.57 8.46
N GLY A 39 7.35 -2.72 7.77
CA GLY A 39 6.76 -3.95 8.29
C GLY A 39 7.45 -4.42 9.58
N ASN A 40 8.79 -4.42 9.61
CA ASN A 40 9.54 -4.81 10.80
C ASN A 40 9.32 -3.83 11.95
N ILE A 41 9.27 -2.53 11.67
CA ILE A 41 8.98 -1.49 12.66
C ILE A 41 7.60 -1.77 13.28
N LEU A 42 6.57 -1.98 12.45
CA LEU A 42 5.21 -2.28 12.93
C LEU A 42 5.15 -3.55 13.80
N ILE A 43 5.94 -4.58 13.47
CA ILE A 43 6.03 -5.83 14.26
C ILE A 43 6.77 -5.61 15.57
N ASP A 44 7.92 -4.93 15.53
CA ASP A 44 8.79 -4.69 16.69
C ASP A 44 8.08 -3.85 17.78
N PHE A 45 7.28 -2.86 17.35
CA PHE A 45 6.43 -2.07 18.23
C PHE A 45 5.13 -2.78 18.67
N GLY A 46 4.86 -3.99 18.17
CA GLY A 46 3.65 -4.76 18.48
C GLY A 46 2.38 -4.17 17.90
N TRP A 47 2.49 -3.29 16.90
CA TRP A 47 1.34 -2.67 16.22
C TRP A 47 0.76 -3.56 15.12
N ALA A 48 1.57 -4.41 14.51
CA ALA A 48 1.12 -5.38 13.51
C ALA A 48 1.65 -6.79 13.81
N GLU A 49 0.83 -7.80 13.51
CA GLU A 49 1.29 -9.19 13.52
C GLU A 49 2.08 -9.51 12.26
N GLU A 50 3.16 -10.28 12.38
CA GLU A 50 4.00 -10.71 11.24
C GLU A 50 3.17 -11.38 10.14
N SER A 51 2.22 -12.22 10.52
CA SER A 51 1.33 -12.91 9.57
C SER A 51 0.51 -11.93 8.73
N LYS A 52 0.07 -10.81 9.31
CA LYS A 52 -0.71 -9.77 8.62
C LYS A 52 0.15 -8.93 7.70
N VAL A 53 1.38 -8.61 8.13
CA VAL A 53 2.37 -7.94 7.28
C VAL A 53 2.69 -8.80 6.05
N LEU A 54 2.91 -10.10 6.22
CA LEU A 54 3.15 -11.03 5.12
C LEU A 54 1.94 -11.14 4.18
N GLU A 55 0.72 -11.16 4.72
CA GLU A 55 -0.51 -11.18 3.93
C GLU A 55 -0.65 -9.91 3.08
N ALA A 56 -0.40 -8.74 3.66
CA ALA A 56 -0.38 -7.47 2.92
C ALA A 56 0.65 -7.49 1.78
N ILE A 57 1.87 -7.98 2.02
CA ILE A 57 2.91 -8.07 0.98
C ILE A 57 2.46 -8.97 -0.18
N LYS A 58 1.81 -10.10 0.11
CA LYS A 58 1.25 -10.99 -0.93
C LYS A 58 0.18 -10.28 -1.78
N LEU A 59 -0.68 -9.48 -1.15
CA LEU A 59 -1.72 -8.71 -1.84
C LEU A 59 -1.11 -7.66 -2.78
N ILE A 60 -0.04 -6.97 -2.36
CA ILE A 60 0.70 -6.02 -3.21
C ILE A 60 1.25 -6.72 -4.46
N HIS A 61 1.92 -7.85 -4.26
CA HIS A 61 2.51 -8.62 -5.36
C HIS A 61 1.45 -9.16 -6.33
N SER A 62 0.27 -9.52 -5.83
CA SER A 62 -0.82 -10.04 -6.68
C SER A 62 -1.48 -8.93 -7.50
N LYS A 63 -1.76 -7.77 -6.89
CA LYS A 63 -2.34 -6.62 -7.61
C LYS A 63 -1.36 -6.02 -8.65
N GLY A 64 -0.07 -5.95 -8.33
CA GLY A 64 0.96 -5.48 -9.28
C GLY A 64 1.05 -6.38 -10.53
N LYS A 65 1.10 -7.70 -10.32
CA LYS A 65 1.15 -8.66 -11.43
C LYS A 65 -0.09 -8.66 -12.31
N LEU A 66 -1.27 -8.37 -11.74
CA LEU A 66 -2.50 -8.30 -12.52
C LEU A 66 -2.47 -7.12 -13.50
N GLY A 67 -2.03 -5.94 -13.05
CA GLY A 67 -1.84 -4.77 -13.92
C GLY A 67 -0.84 -5.05 -15.04
N GLU A 68 0.32 -5.61 -14.71
CA GLU A 68 1.34 -6.00 -15.69
C GLU A 68 0.83 -7.06 -16.68
N LEU A 69 0.04 -8.04 -16.21
CA LEU A 69 -0.55 -9.07 -17.07
C LEU A 69 -1.61 -8.49 -18.02
N LEU A 70 -2.43 -7.55 -17.56
CA LEU A 70 -3.43 -6.89 -18.40
C LEU A 70 -2.78 -6.04 -19.51
N ILE A 71 -1.61 -5.45 -19.24
CA ILE A 71 -0.80 -4.79 -20.27
C ILE A 71 -0.21 -5.83 -21.24
N ALA A 72 0.35 -6.92 -20.72
CA ALA A 72 0.93 -7.99 -21.55
C ALA A 72 -0.11 -8.65 -22.48
N LEU A 73 -1.37 -8.72 -22.06
CA LEU A 73 -2.50 -9.21 -22.85
C LEU A 73 -3.06 -8.17 -23.82
N GLY A 74 -2.55 -6.93 -23.82
CA GLY A 74 -3.03 -5.83 -24.66
C GLY A 74 -4.42 -5.31 -24.27
N ILE A 75 -4.92 -5.69 -23.10
CA ILE A 75 -6.24 -5.28 -22.58
C ILE A 75 -6.15 -3.85 -22.03
N LEU A 76 -5.00 -3.47 -21.46
CA LEU A 76 -4.73 -2.13 -20.96
C LEU A 76 -3.44 -1.57 -21.57
N THR A 77 -3.39 -0.25 -21.78
CA THR A 77 -2.13 0.45 -22.00
C THR A 77 -1.54 0.88 -20.66
N VAL A 78 -0.24 1.20 -20.64
CA VAL A 78 0.42 1.76 -19.44
C VAL A 78 -0.31 3.01 -18.96
N GLU A 79 -0.76 3.86 -19.89
CA GLU A 79 -1.52 5.09 -19.58
C GLU A 79 -2.91 4.79 -19.01
N GLN A 80 -3.63 3.78 -19.54
CA GLN A 80 -4.92 3.35 -19.01
C GLN A 80 -4.80 2.70 -17.64
N LEU A 81 -3.70 1.98 -17.38
CA LEU A 81 -3.40 1.45 -16.05
C LEU A 81 -3.11 2.59 -15.07
N ASP A 82 -2.32 3.59 -15.47
CA ASP A 82 -2.00 4.76 -14.65
C ASP A 82 -3.25 5.58 -14.31
N ASP A 83 -4.13 5.84 -15.29
CA ASP A 83 -5.39 6.57 -15.11
C ASP A 83 -6.38 5.79 -14.20
N ALA A 84 -6.46 4.46 -14.34
CA ALA A 84 -7.26 3.61 -13.45
C ALA A 84 -6.72 3.60 -12.00
N LEU A 85 -5.39 3.61 -11.84
CA LEU A 85 -4.73 3.72 -10.53
C LEU A 85 -4.89 5.13 -9.92
N GLU A 86 -4.97 6.18 -10.74
CA GLU A 86 -5.30 7.55 -10.30
C GLU A 86 -6.76 7.66 -9.85
N PHE A 87 -7.70 7.04 -10.56
CA PHE A 87 -9.12 7.06 -10.23
C PHE A 87 -9.41 6.37 -8.88
N GLN A 88 -8.67 5.31 -8.56
CA GLN A 88 -8.73 4.63 -7.27
C GLN A 88 -8.25 5.53 -6.11
N GLN A 89 -7.21 6.34 -6.32
CA GLN A 89 -6.73 7.32 -5.33
C GLN A 89 -7.73 8.47 -5.10
N LYS A 90 -8.38 8.97 -6.16
CA LYS A 90 -9.37 10.05 -6.04
C LYS A 90 -10.67 9.62 -5.35
N SER A 91 -11.06 8.35 -5.46
CA SER A 91 -12.28 7.84 -4.82
C SER A 91 -12.04 7.25 -3.42
N GLY A 92 -10.79 6.90 -3.06
CA GLY A 92 -10.43 6.40 -1.73
C GLY A 92 -10.07 7.47 -0.69
N GLY A 93 -9.83 8.71 -1.11
CA GLY A 93 -9.42 9.82 -0.22
C GLY A 93 -10.56 10.75 0.26
N ALA A 94 -11.82 10.43 -0.02
CA ALA A 94 -12.94 11.35 0.23
C ALA A 94 -14.22 10.67 0.72
N LEU A 95 -14.13 9.73 1.68
CA LEU A 95 -15.30 9.27 2.43
C LEU A 95 -15.01 9.29 3.93
N GLY A 96 -15.52 10.31 4.61
CA GLY A 96 -15.52 10.45 6.06
C GLY A 96 -15.60 11.91 6.51
N HIS A 97 -16.81 12.38 6.77
CA HIS A 97 -17.09 13.66 7.46
C HIS A 97 -16.55 13.65 8.89
#